data_AF-A0A368PYK6-F1
#
_entry.id   AF-A0A368PYK6-F1
#
_cell.length_a   1.000
_cell.length_b   1.000
_cell.length_c   1.000
_cell.angle_alpha   90.00
_cell.angle_beta   90.00
_cell.angle_gamma   90.00
#
_symmetry.space_group_name_H-M   'P 1'
#
loop_
_entity.id
_entity.type
_entity.pdbx_description
1 polymer ?
#
loop_
_entity_poly.entity_id
_entity_poly.type
_entity_poly.pdbx_seq_one_letter_code
_entity_poly.pdbx_strand_id
1 'polypeptide(L)'
;MVKEFHLRNKSVSYTKAQIQDKECLKRDYKMLKAARMQSGSKWNEQRNMTFLKIKKFQNNKASFLLFDALGELYDEDEEKDARDKEEEARSGQRRMAASRKKPEKEGQRPRKSAKIEAMMERFLEMRTKQAEDEAQQLARENETREKEARDKEAAKGDEYSIKRCISIINTMEVTKQEKAKAYAIFTKSKENKETFICASEEDEESALIWLRNEMA
;
A
#
# COMPACT_ATOMS: atom_id res chain seq x y z
N MET A 1 -9.10 -30.71 -7.47
CA MET A 1 -8.55 -29.49 -6.85
C MET A 1 -8.15 -29.67 -5.38
N VAL A 2 -9.06 -29.86 -4.43
CA VAL A 2 -8.69 -30.02 -3.00
C VAL A 2 -7.82 -31.27 -2.76
N LYS A 3 -8.24 -32.44 -3.27
CA LYS A 3 -7.48 -33.71 -3.13
C LYS A 3 -6.07 -33.64 -3.74
N GLU A 4 -5.91 -32.90 -4.82
CA GLU A 4 -4.67 -32.76 -5.59
C GLU A 4 -3.69 -31.78 -4.92
N PHE A 5 -4.23 -30.72 -4.29
CA PHE A 5 -3.46 -29.78 -3.46
C PHE A 5 -2.85 -30.47 -2.23
N HIS A 6 -3.65 -31.32 -1.55
CA HIS A 6 -3.20 -32.08 -0.39
C HIS A 6 -2.19 -33.18 -0.78
N LEU A 7 -2.25 -33.68 -2.02
CA LEU A 7 -1.26 -34.60 -2.56
C LEU A 7 0.12 -33.94 -2.78
N ARG A 8 0.13 -32.70 -3.29
CA ARG A 8 1.35 -31.90 -3.51
C ARG A 8 1.93 -31.31 -2.23
N ASN A 9 1.08 -30.95 -1.27
CA ASN A 9 1.48 -30.32 -0.02
C ASN A 9 1.12 -31.23 1.16
N LYS A 10 1.85 -32.34 1.32
CA LYS A 10 1.58 -33.35 2.35
C LYS A 10 1.54 -32.80 3.79
N SER A 11 2.22 -31.69 4.06
CA SER A 11 2.30 -31.05 5.38
C SER A 11 1.23 -29.98 5.63
N VAL A 12 0.40 -29.66 4.63
CA VAL A 12 -0.57 -28.57 4.72
C VAL A 12 -1.97 -29.13 4.46
N SER A 13 -2.79 -29.17 5.51
CA SER A 13 -4.21 -29.48 5.43
C SER A 13 -5.04 -28.25 5.78
N TYR A 14 -6.08 -28.00 4.99
CA TYR A 14 -7.04 -26.93 5.25
C TYR A 14 -8.42 -27.53 5.44
N THR A 15 -9.14 -27.05 6.46
CA THR A 15 -10.54 -27.42 6.65
C THR A 15 -11.42 -26.74 5.60
N LYS A 16 -12.60 -27.30 5.34
CA LYS A 16 -13.54 -26.78 4.32
C LYS A 16 -13.91 -25.31 4.59
N ALA A 17 -14.10 -24.95 5.86
CA ALA A 17 -14.34 -23.57 6.30
C ALA A 17 -13.16 -22.64 5.99
N GLN A 18 -11.93 -23.04 6.28
CA GLN A 18 -10.72 -22.26 5.96
C GLN A 18 -10.55 -22.01 4.45
N ILE A 19 -11.03 -22.92 3.60
CA ILE A 19 -11.02 -22.76 2.14
C ILE A 19 -12.12 -21.79 1.69
N GLN A 20 -13.25 -21.75 2.39
CA GLN A 20 -14.38 -20.86 2.12
C GLN A 20 -14.13 -19.42 2.62
N ASP A 21 -13.46 -19.25 3.77
CA ASP A 21 -13.08 -17.92 4.28
C ASP A 21 -12.09 -17.22 3.34
N LYS A 22 -11.29 -18.00 2.61
CA LYS A 22 -10.34 -17.50 1.60
C LYS A 22 -11.03 -17.13 0.27
N GLU A 23 -12.35 -17.10 0.18
CA GLU A 23 -13.06 -16.70 -1.05
C GLU A 23 -12.86 -15.22 -1.41
N CYS A 24 -12.55 -14.35 -0.44
CA CYS A 24 -12.08 -12.99 -0.69
C CYS A 24 -10.81 -12.98 -1.56
N LEU A 25 -9.86 -13.89 -1.33
CA LEU A 25 -8.64 -14.02 -2.13
C LEU A 25 -8.93 -14.45 -3.57
N LYS A 26 -10.05 -15.13 -3.85
CA LYS A 26 -10.44 -15.41 -5.24
C LYS A 26 -10.79 -14.13 -5.98
N ARG A 27 -11.46 -13.18 -5.31
CA ARG A 27 -11.81 -11.86 -5.88
C ARG A 27 -10.55 -11.04 -6.10
N ASP A 28 -9.68 -10.97 -5.10
CA ASP A 28 -8.42 -10.21 -5.18
C ASP A 28 -7.49 -10.81 -6.23
N TYR A 29 -7.40 -12.14 -6.31
CA TYR A 29 -6.65 -12.82 -7.36
C TYR A 29 -7.19 -12.52 -8.76
N LYS A 30 -8.52 -12.47 -8.94
CA LYS A 30 -9.12 -12.08 -10.23
C LYS A 30 -8.77 -10.64 -10.59
N MET A 31 -8.82 -9.73 -9.61
CA MET A 31 -8.47 -8.32 -9.80
C MET A 31 -6.98 -8.15 -10.14
N LEU A 32 -6.08 -8.77 -9.38
CA LEU A 32 -4.64 -8.77 -9.64
C LEU A 32 -4.30 -9.41 -10.98
N LYS A 33 -4.99 -10.49 -11.36
CA LYS A 33 -4.81 -11.15 -12.65
C LYS A 33 -5.24 -10.22 -13.79
N ALA A 34 -6.35 -9.49 -13.66
CA ALA A 34 -6.80 -8.50 -14.64
C ALA A 34 -5.82 -7.33 -14.77
N ALA A 35 -5.39 -6.75 -13.64
CA ALA A 35 -4.40 -5.68 -13.60
C ALA A 35 -3.08 -6.10 -14.25
N ARG A 36 -2.63 -7.35 -14.01
CA ARG A 36 -1.44 -7.92 -14.67
C ARG A 36 -1.60 -8.07 -16.18
N MET A 37 -2.78 -8.51 -16.66
CA MET A 37 -3.05 -8.61 -18.09
C MET A 37 -3.06 -7.23 -18.75
N GLN A 38 -3.61 -6.22 -18.08
CA GLN A 38 -3.62 -4.83 -18.57
C GLN A 38 -2.22 -4.19 -18.57
N SER A 39 -1.39 -4.49 -17.57
CA SER A 39 -0.05 -3.91 -17.45
C SER A 39 0.98 -4.54 -18.39
N GLY A 40 0.69 -5.72 -18.96
CA GLY A 40 1.61 -6.45 -19.85
C GLY A 40 2.87 -6.97 -19.15
N SER A 41 2.88 -7.00 -17.81
CA SER A 41 4.00 -7.46 -16.99
C SER A 41 4.05 -8.99 -16.95
N LYS A 42 5.24 -9.57 -17.16
CA LYS A 42 5.43 -11.02 -17.14
C LYS A 42 6.07 -11.42 -15.80
N TRP A 43 5.54 -12.48 -15.18
CA TRP A 43 6.15 -13.07 -13.98
C TRP A 43 7.39 -13.88 -14.36
N ASN A 44 8.47 -13.74 -13.59
CA ASN A 44 9.68 -14.54 -13.73
C ASN A 44 9.77 -15.53 -12.56
N GLU A 45 9.41 -16.80 -12.83
CA GLU A 45 9.44 -17.90 -11.85
C GLU A 45 10.82 -18.09 -11.19
N GLN A 46 11.91 -17.84 -11.93
CA GLN A 46 13.27 -18.14 -11.48
C GLN A 46 13.81 -17.08 -10.51
N ARG A 47 13.28 -15.86 -10.58
CA ARG A 47 13.65 -14.75 -9.69
C ARG A 47 12.53 -14.37 -8.71
N ASN A 48 11.38 -15.04 -8.77
CA ASN A 48 10.19 -14.75 -7.94
C ASN A 48 9.77 -13.26 -8.01
N MET A 49 9.87 -12.65 -9.19
CA MET A 49 9.65 -11.21 -9.42
C MET A 49 8.89 -10.94 -10.72
N THR A 50 8.07 -9.88 -10.75
CA THR A 50 7.44 -9.34 -11.97
C THR A 50 8.43 -8.53 -12.79
N PHE A 51 8.62 -8.92 -14.05
CA PHE A 51 9.33 -8.14 -15.05
C PHE A 51 8.34 -7.23 -15.79
N LEU A 52 8.49 -5.91 -15.67
CA LEU A 52 7.80 -4.99 -16.57
C LEU A 52 8.41 -5.12 -17.97
N LYS A 53 7.60 -5.42 -18.99
CA LYS A 53 8.01 -5.19 -20.39
C LYS A 53 7.98 -3.68 -20.62
N ILE A 54 9.11 -3.04 -20.36
CA ILE A 54 9.36 -1.62 -20.61
C ILE A 54 9.34 -1.39 -22.13
N LYS A 55 8.14 -1.27 -22.72
CA LYS A 55 7.96 -0.62 -24.02
C LYS A 55 7.26 0.74 -23.88
N LYS A 56 6.47 0.93 -22.82
CA LYS A 56 5.80 2.20 -22.51
C LYS A 56 6.66 3.19 -21.71
N PHE A 57 7.70 2.73 -21.03
CA PHE A 57 8.65 3.63 -20.35
C PHE A 57 9.77 4.14 -21.28
N GLN A 58 9.95 3.53 -22.46
CA GLN A 58 10.90 4.02 -23.47
C GLN A 58 10.34 5.17 -24.32
N ASN A 59 9.03 5.45 -24.27
CA ASN A 59 8.44 6.50 -25.10
C ASN A 59 8.33 7.87 -24.40
N ASN A 60 8.71 7.95 -23.13
CA ASN A 60 8.97 9.24 -22.49
C ASN A 60 10.48 9.44 -22.49
N LYS A 61 11.00 10.02 -23.57
CA LYS A 61 12.36 10.61 -23.66
C LYS A 61 12.71 11.57 -22.51
N ALA A 62 11.75 11.87 -21.63
CA ALA A 62 11.89 12.70 -20.46
C ALA A 62 12.07 11.91 -19.14
N SER A 63 11.83 10.60 -19.09
CA SER A 63 11.69 9.93 -17.79
C SER A 63 13.00 9.61 -17.08
N PHE A 64 14.15 9.60 -17.74
CA PHE A 64 15.44 9.37 -17.05
C PHE A 64 16.63 10.01 -17.78
N LEU A 65 16.49 11.26 -18.24
CA LEU A 65 17.62 12.05 -18.78
C LEU A 65 18.78 12.20 -17.78
N LEU A 66 18.50 12.09 -16.48
CA LEU A 66 19.52 12.10 -15.43
C LEU A 66 20.40 10.85 -15.48
N PHE A 67 19.82 9.67 -15.77
CA PHE A 67 20.57 8.41 -15.75
C PHE A 67 21.44 8.28 -17.01
N ASP A 68 20.90 8.68 -18.17
CA ASP A 68 21.66 8.71 -19.43
C ASP A 68 22.83 9.72 -19.37
N ALA A 69 22.60 10.92 -18.78
CA ALA A 69 23.65 11.93 -18.62
C ALA A 69 24.74 11.54 -17.60
N LEU A 70 24.43 10.67 -16.64
CA LEU A 70 25.42 10.10 -15.73
C LEU A 70 26.26 9.03 -16.43
N GLY A 71 25.67 8.19 -17.28
CA GLY A 71 26.41 7.20 -18.08
C GLY A 71 27.46 7.85 -19.00
N GLU A 72 27.08 8.92 -19.71
CA GLU A 72 28.00 9.68 -20.56
C GLU A 72 29.19 10.31 -19.80
N LEU A 73 29.08 10.51 -18.47
CA LEU A 73 30.17 11.04 -17.65
C LEU A 73 31.21 9.97 -17.26
N TYR A 74 30.79 8.70 -17.19
CA TYR A 74 31.67 7.59 -16.82
C TYR A 74 32.35 6.94 -18.04
N ASP A 75 31.76 7.06 -19.24
CA ASP A 75 32.32 6.46 -20.46
C ASP A 75 33.49 7.29 -21.07
N GLU A 76 33.62 8.59 -20.76
CA GLU A 76 34.71 9.44 -21.29
C GLU A 76 36.08 9.21 -20.62
N ASP A 77 36.15 8.50 -19.49
CA ASP A 77 37.39 8.26 -18.75
C ASP A 77 38.10 6.94 -19.13
N GLU A 78 37.42 5.96 -19.76
CA GLU A 78 38.08 4.72 -20.23
C GLU A 78 38.81 4.87 -21.58
N GLU A 79 38.46 5.86 -22.43
CA GLU A 79 39.08 6.00 -23.76
C GLU A 79 40.39 6.83 -23.77
N LYS A 80 40.83 7.33 -22.61
CA LYS A 80 42.11 8.06 -22.49
C LYS A 80 43.31 7.20 -22.13
N ASP A 81 43.12 6.04 -21.48
CA ASP A 81 44.24 5.20 -21.03
C ASP A 81 44.79 4.25 -22.12
N ALA A 82 44.14 4.18 -23.29
CA ALA A 82 44.58 3.31 -24.39
C ALA A 82 45.54 3.97 -25.39
N ARG A 83 45.72 5.30 -25.37
CA ARG A 83 46.59 6.03 -26.32
C ARG A 83 47.96 6.44 -25.78
N ASP A 84 48.25 6.18 -24.51
CA ASP A 84 49.53 6.57 -23.90
C ASP A 84 50.57 5.43 -23.84
N LYS A 85 50.30 4.25 -24.41
CA LYS A 85 51.25 3.11 -24.40
C LYS A 85 52.02 2.84 -25.69
N GLU A 86 51.71 3.51 -26.81
CA GLU A 86 52.39 3.23 -28.09
C GLU A 86 53.39 4.32 -28.52
N GLU A 87 53.37 5.51 -27.90
CA GLU A 87 54.30 6.61 -28.25
C GLU A 87 55.53 6.72 -27.31
N GLU A 88 55.70 5.80 -26.37
CA GLU A 88 56.90 5.72 -25.50
C GLU A 88 57.91 4.64 -25.96
N ALA A 89 57.98 4.38 -27.27
CA ALA A 89 59.00 3.51 -27.86
C ALA A 89 59.86 4.20 -28.93
N ARG A 90 59.59 5.47 -29.29
CA ARG A 90 60.26 6.09 -30.43
C ARG A 90 60.46 7.60 -30.30
N SER A 91 61.21 8.08 -29.31
CA SER A 91 61.96 9.35 -29.44
C SER A 91 62.91 9.60 -28.25
N GLY A 92 63.91 8.75 -28.09
CA GLY A 92 65.14 9.21 -27.45
C GLY A 92 65.86 10.14 -28.42
N GLN A 93 66.09 11.41 -28.05
CA GLN A 93 67.32 12.19 -28.29
C GLN A 93 67.10 13.73 -28.38
N ARG A 94 67.80 14.44 -27.46
CA ARG A 94 68.35 15.82 -27.53
C ARG A 94 67.56 17.07 -27.05
N ARG A 95 68.07 17.59 -25.91
CA ARG A 95 68.55 18.97 -25.57
C ARG A 95 67.60 20.18 -25.38
N MET A 96 67.58 20.64 -24.12
CA MET A 96 67.88 21.97 -23.52
C MET A 96 67.04 23.24 -23.80
N ALA A 97 66.65 23.85 -22.66
CA ALA A 97 66.55 25.28 -22.30
C ALA A 97 65.36 26.14 -22.77
N ALA A 98 64.54 26.61 -21.82
CA ALA A 98 64.50 27.99 -21.32
C ALA A 98 63.16 28.32 -20.61
N SER A 99 63.28 28.98 -19.45
CA SER A 99 62.23 29.43 -18.55
C SER A 99 61.34 30.53 -19.16
N ARG A 100 60.01 30.45 -18.96
CA ARG A 100 59.10 31.61 -18.92
C ARG A 100 57.86 31.31 -18.07
N LYS A 101 57.58 32.20 -17.10
CA LYS A 101 56.45 32.17 -16.16
C LYS A 101 55.12 32.61 -16.79
N LYS A 102 54.02 32.10 -16.20
CA LYS A 102 52.60 32.54 -16.13
C LYS A 102 51.61 31.90 -17.12
N PRO A 103 50.29 31.86 -16.80
CA PRO A 103 49.61 31.78 -15.49
C PRO A 103 48.58 30.62 -15.41
N GLU A 104 47.98 30.44 -14.24
CA GLU A 104 46.74 29.68 -14.00
C GLU A 104 45.77 29.75 -15.19
N LYS A 105 45.36 28.58 -15.69
CA LYS A 105 44.20 28.44 -16.56
C LYS A 105 43.20 27.55 -15.86
N GLU A 106 42.56 28.14 -14.85
CA GLU A 106 41.28 27.67 -14.32
C GLU A 106 40.28 27.72 -15.48
N GLY A 107 40.09 26.56 -16.13
CA GLY A 107 39.49 26.46 -17.46
C GLY A 107 38.30 25.51 -17.47
N GLN A 108 37.15 26.05 -17.08
CA GLN A 108 35.80 25.65 -17.50
C GLN A 108 35.37 24.18 -17.31
N ARG A 109 34.63 23.91 -16.23
CA ARG A 109 33.39 23.11 -16.32
C ARG A 109 32.26 23.67 -15.44
N PRO A 110 31.52 24.73 -15.85
CA PRO A 110 30.35 25.17 -15.08
C PRO A 110 28.99 24.86 -15.75
N ARG A 111 28.95 24.39 -17.01
CA ARG A 111 27.68 24.31 -17.78
C ARG A 111 26.95 22.97 -17.71
N LYS A 112 27.66 21.85 -17.52
CA LYS A 112 27.04 20.50 -17.48
C LYS A 112 26.45 20.17 -16.10
N SER A 113 27.11 20.56 -15.01
CA SER A 113 26.64 20.36 -13.62
C SER A 113 25.35 21.14 -13.32
N ALA A 114 25.29 22.41 -13.70
CA ALA A 114 24.09 23.24 -13.50
C ALA A 114 22.83 22.69 -14.21
N LYS A 115 23.00 22.01 -15.36
CA LYS A 115 21.89 21.37 -16.08
C LYS A 115 21.37 20.13 -15.34
N ILE A 116 22.26 19.38 -14.69
CA ILE A 116 21.94 18.18 -13.90
C ILE A 116 21.25 18.58 -12.59
N GLU A 117 21.76 19.61 -11.90
CA GLU A 117 21.16 20.19 -10.70
C GLU A 117 19.72 20.65 -10.96
N ALA A 118 19.49 21.39 -12.04
CA ALA A 118 18.15 21.84 -12.43
C ALA A 118 17.19 20.70 -12.83
N MET A 119 17.70 19.50 -13.14
CA MET A 119 16.87 18.31 -13.38
C MET A 119 16.57 17.56 -12.07
N MET A 120 17.56 17.46 -11.16
CA MET A 120 17.37 16.89 -9.83
C MET A 120 16.39 17.72 -9.00
N GLU A 121 16.49 19.05 -9.04
CA GLU A 121 15.60 19.96 -8.33
C GLU A 121 14.13 19.76 -8.76
N ARG A 122 13.87 19.69 -10.07
CA ARG A 122 12.53 19.40 -10.61
C ARG A 122 12.02 18.01 -10.26
N PHE A 123 12.91 17.02 -10.17
CA PHE A 123 12.53 15.68 -9.76
C PHE A 123 12.13 15.64 -8.27
N LEU A 124 12.90 16.32 -7.41
CA LEU A 124 12.58 16.44 -5.99
C LEU A 124 11.27 17.20 -5.79
N GLU A 125 11.06 18.32 -6.48
CA GLU A 125 9.82 19.09 -6.42
C GLU A 125 8.60 18.25 -6.83
N MET A 126 8.71 17.48 -7.92
CA MET A 126 7.66 16.56 -8.35
C MET A 126 7.39 15.46 -7.33
N ARG A 127 8.43 14.88 -6.71
CA ARG A 127 8.29 13.84 -5.68
C ARG A 127 7.66 14.38 -4.40
N THR A 128 8.05 15.58 -3.99
CA THR A 128 7.45 16.26 -2.83
C THR A 128 5.99 16.57 -3.08
N LYS A 129 5.66 17.13 -4.26
CA LYS A 129 4.28 17.42 -4.63
C LYS A 129 3.42 16.16 -4.71
N GLN A 130 3.98 15.07 -5.25
CA GLN A 130 3.30 13.78 -5.26
C GLN A 130 2.98 13.29 -3.84
N ALA A 131 3.94 13.39 -2.91
CA ALA A 131 3.73 13.01 -1.52
C ALA A 131 2.68 13.89 -0.81
N GLU A 132 2.66 15.19 -1.10
CA GLU A 132 1.65 16.12 -0.59
C GLU A 132 0.25 15.80 -1.12
N ASP A 133 0.11 15.54 -2.42
CA ASP A 133 -1.17 15.19 -3.05
C ASP A 133 -1.70 13.85 -2.49
N GLU A 134 -0.83 12.84 -2.32
CA GLU A 134 -1.17 11.56 -1.68
C GLU A 134 -1.62 11.76 -0.22
N ALA A 135 -0.90 12.58 0.55
CA ALA A 135 -1.27 12.88 1.94
C ALA A 135 -2.61 13.62 2.04
N GLN A 136 -2.87 14.58 1.16
CA GLN A 136 -4.16 15.28 1.10
C GLN A 136 -5.30 14.34 0.72
N GLN A 137 -5.08 13.44 -0.23
CA GLN A 137 -6.09 12.44 -0.61
C GLN A 137 -6.40 11.50 0.56
N LEU A 138 -5.37 11.01 1.26
CA LEU A 138 -5.53 10.12 2.40
C LEU A 138 -6.25 10.80 3.57
N ALA A 139 -5.97 12.08 3.81
CA ALA A 139 -6.68 12.88 4.81
C ALA A 139 -8.18 13.02 4.48
N ARG A 140 -8.51 13.33 3.22
CA ARG A 140 -9.91 13.41 2.76
C ARG A 140 -10.62 12.05 2.86
N GLU A 141 -9.95 10.97 2.48
CA GLU A 141 -10.52 9.61 2.57
C GLU A 141 -10.81 9.24 4.05
N ASN A 142 -9.88 9.50 4.95
CA ASN A 142 -10.07 9.27 6.39
C ASN A 142 -11.24 10.09 6.94
N GLU A 143 -11.32 11.38 6.60
CA GLU A 143 -12.43 12.24 7.03
C GLU A 143 -13.78 11.72 6.50
N THR A 144 -13.85 11.29 5.24
CA THR A 144 -15.07 10.68 4.68
C THR A 144 -15.44 9.38 5.40
N ARG A 145 -14.46 8.53 5.72
CA ARG A 145 -14.68 7.27 6.43
C ARG A 145 -15.15 7.50 7.87
N GLU A 146 -14.57 8.47 8.57
CA GLU A 146 -14.99 8.85 9.92
C GLU A 146 -16.42 9.43 9.91
N LYS A 147 -16.75 10.27 8.93
CA LYS A 147 -18.10 10.80 8.77
C LYS A 147 -19.12 9.69 8.49
N GLU A 148 -18.81 8.77 7.57
CA GLU A 148 -19.67 7.62 7.31
C GLU A 148 -19.84 6.71 8.53
N ALA A 149 -18.79 6.52 9.34
CA ALA A 149 -18.88 5.77 10.59
C ALA A 149 -19.82 6.47 11.59
N ARG A 150 -19.71 7.79 11.73
CA ARG A 150 -20.57 8.59 12.60
C ARG A 150 -22.03 8.59 12.14
N ASP A 151 -22.27 8.69 10.84
CA ASP A 151 -23.62 8.68 10.27
C ASP A 151 -24.27 7.29 10.44
N LYS A 152 -23.50 6.20 10.32
CA LYS A 152 -23.97 4.83 10.64
C LYS A 152 -24.30 4.67 12.12
N GLU A 153 -23.46 5.20 13.01
CA GLU A 153 -23.72 5.19 14.46
C GLU A 153 -24.97 6.00 14.83
N ALA A 154 -25.18 7.14 14.17
CA ALA A 154 -26.36 7.97 14.36
C ALA A 154 -27.63 7.25 13.86
N ALA A 155 -27.58 6.61 12.69
CA ALA A 155 -28.69 5.83 12.14
C ALA A 155 -29.08 4.63 13.03
N LYS A 156 -28.10 3.96 13.66
CA LYS A 156 -28.34 2.86 14.61
C LYS A 156 -29.00 3.31 15.93
N GLY A 157 -28.98 4.61 16.25
CA GLY A 157 -29.54 5.14 17.50
C GLY A 157 -31.04 4.83 17.66
N ASP A 158 -31.78 4.86 16.55
CA ASP A 158 -33.22 4.55 16.54
C ASP A 158 -33.48 3.03 16.47
N GLU A 159 -32.57 2.29 15.83
CA GLU A 159 -32.62 0.84 15.69
C GLU A 159 -32.52 0.13 17.06
N TYR A 160 -31.76 0.71 18.01
CA TYR A 160 -31.63 0.20 19.39
C TYR A 160 -32.44 0.99 20.42
N SER A 161 -33.59 1.51 20.01
CA SER A 161 -34.46 2.27 20.91
C SER A 161 -35.01 1.41 22.05
N ILE A 162 -35.20 2.03 23.22
CA ILE A 162 -35.79 1.35 24.38
C ILE A 162 -37.20 0.81 24.08
N LYS A 163 -37.94 1.49 23.21
CA LYS A 163 -39.27 1.05 22.76
C LYS A 163 -39.19 -0.28 22.04
N ARG A 164 -38.16 -0.48 21.20
CA ARG A 164 -37.92 -1.75 20.49
C ARG A 164 -37.58 -2.88 21.46
N CYS A 165 -36.67 -2.64 22.43
CA CYS A 165 -36.36 -3.64 23.47
C CYS A 165 -37.63 -4.06 24.24
N ILE A 166 -38.47 -3.08 24.62
CA ILE A 166 -39.75 -3.34 25.32
C ILE A 166 -40.71 -4.15 24.44
N SER A 167 -40.76 -3.90 23.13
CA SER A 167 -41.60 -4.66 22.22
C SER A 167 -41.16 -6.13 22.14
N ILE A 168 -39.86 -6.38 21.98
CA ILE A 168 -39.29 -7.74 21.86
C ILE A 168 -39.47 -8.52 23.16
N ILE A 169 -39.13 -7.94 24.32
CA ILE A 169 -39.29 -8.65 25.59
C ILE A 169 -40.77 -8.93 25.94
N ASN A 170 -41.70 -8.21 25.32
CA ASN A 170 -43.12 -8.48 25.48
C ASN A 170 -43.61 -9.67 24.67
N THR A 171 -42.93 -10.04 23.58
CA THR A 171 -43.23 -11.24 22.79
C THR A 171 -42.57 -12.50 23.35
N MET A 172 -41.48 -12.35 24.11
CA MET A 172 -40.76 -13.46 24.76
C MET A 172 -41.47 -14.01 26.00
N GLU A 173 -41.23 -15.30 26.30
CA GLU A 173 -41.72 -15.98 27.51
C GLU A 173 -40.90 -15.61 28.76
N VAL A 174 -41.21 -14.45 29.34
CA VAL A 174 -40.57 -13.94 30.58
C VAL A 174 -41.59 -13.52 31.63
N THR A 175 -41.26 -13.75 32.90
CA THR A 175 -42.11 -13.38 34.04
C THR A 175 -42.21 -11.86 34.22
N LYS A 176 -43.26 -11.38 34.88
CA LYS A 176 -43.43 -9.93 35.16
C LYS A 176 -42.24 -9.35 35.95
N GLN A 177 -41.65 -10.13 36.84
CA GLN A 177 -40.48 -9.72 37.63
C GLN A 177 -39.21 -9.61 36.76
N GLU A 178 -38.98 -10.58 35.87
CA GLU A 178 -37.87 -10.52 34.90
C GLU A 178 -38.04 -9.32 33.96
N LYS A 179 -39.26 -9.04 33.47
CA LYS A 179 -39.53 -7.85 32.64
C LYS A 179 -39.14 -6.54 33.34
N ALA A 180 -39.51 -6.39 34.61
CA ALA A 180 -39.17 -5.19 35.38
C ALA A 180 -37.65 -5.01 35.56
N LYS A 181 -36.93 -6.10 35.86
CA LYS A 181 -35.46 -6.10 35.96
C LYS A 181 -34.79 -5.78 34.60
N ALA A 182 -35.32 -6.33 33.52
CA ALA A 182 -34.83 -6.07 32.17
C ALA A 182 -34.98 -4.60 31.76
N TYR A 183 -36.10 -3.94 32.11
CA TYR A 183 -36.27 -2.51 31.87
C TYR A 183 -35.18 -1.69 32.56
N ALA A 184 -34.82 -2.04 33.79
CA ALA A 184 -33.70 -1.41 34.48
C ALA A 184 -32.37 -1.60 33.72
N ILE A 185 -32.10 -2.81 33.22
CA ILE A 185 -30.91 -3.11 32.40
C ILE A 185 -30.87 -2.29 31.12
N PHE A 186 -31.99 -2.17 30.39
CA PHE A 186 -32.07 -1.38 29.16
C PHE A 186 -31.91 0.13 29.40
N THR A 187 -32.32 0.64 30.56
CA THR A 187 -32.12 2.05 30.91
C THR A 187 -30.69 2.37 31.35
N LYS A 188 -29.91 1.37 31.81
CA LYS A 188 -28.56 1.57 32.35
C LYS A 188 -27.51 1.86 31.27
N SER A 189 -27.54 1.15 30.14
CA SER A 189 -26.55 1.36 29.06
C SER A 189 -27.19 1.29 27.66
N LYS A 190 -26.63 2.07 26.73
CA LYS A 190 -26.91 1.95 25.29
C LYS A 190 -26.44 0.59 24.75
N GLU A 191 -25.29 0.11 25.20
CA GLU A 191 -24.72 -1.18 24.76
C GLU A 191 -25.58 -2.37 25.19
N ASN A 192 -26.24 -2.29 26.36
CA ASN A 192 -27.15 -3.33 26.82
C ASN A 192 -28.38 -3.46 25.92
N LYS A 193 -28.89 -2.34 25.39
CA LYS A 193 -30.00 -2.34 24.42
C LYS A 193 -29.57 -2.94 23.09
N GLU A 194 -28.38 -2.57 22.61
CA GLU A 194 -27.80 -3.11 21.38
C GLU A 194 -27.55 -4.62 21.49
N THR A 195 -26.86 -5.06 22.54
CA THR A 195 -26.58 -6.48 22.78
C THR A 195 -27.85 -7.32 22.82
N PHE A 196 -28.88 -6.86 23.55
CA PHE A 196 -30.15 -7.57 23.62
C PHE A 196 -30.84 -7.68 22.26
N ILE A 197 -30.91 -6.59 21.50
CA ILE A 197 -31.57 -6.59 20.19
C ILE A 197 -30.82 -7.49 19.21
N CYS A 198 -29.49 -7.37 19.12
CA CYS A 198 -28.67 -8.22 18.27
C CYS A 198 -28.83 -9.71 18.62
N ALA A 199 -28.79 -10.05 19.91
CA ALA A 199 -28.99 -11.42 20.35
C ALA A 199 -30.40 -11.93 19.99
N SER A 200 -31.43 -11.10 20.16
CA SER A 200 -32.81 -11.49 19.87
C SER A 200 -33.12 -11.66 18.38
N GLU A 201 -32.36 -11.01 17.49
CA GLU A 201 -32.49 -11.19 16.04
C GLU A 201 -31.89 -12.52 15.56
N GLU A 202 -30.85 -13.01 16.25
CA GLU A 202 -30.16 -14.26 15.93
C GLU A 202 -30.83 -15.47 16.61
N ASP A 203 -31.07 -15.38 17.92
CA ASP A 203 -31.64 -16.46 18.73
C ASP A 203 -32.29 -15.92 20.03
N GLU A 204 -33.61 -16.09 20.17
CA GLU A 204 -34.34 -15.66 21.36
C GLU A 204 -33.85 -16.36 22.64
N GLU A 205 -33.42 -17.64 22.58
CA GLU A 205 -32.95 -18.36 23.76
C GLU A 205 -31.64 -17.78 24.30
N SER A 206 -30.68 -17.51 23.41
CA SER A 206 -29.42 -16.86 23.75
C SER A 206 -29.63 -15.46 24.34
N ALA A 207 -30.58 -14.68 23.80
CA ALA A 207 -30.94 -13.38 24.35
C ALA A 207 -31.51 -13.48 25.78
N LEU A 208 -32.35 -14.49 26.05
CA LEU A 208 -32.89 -14.74 27.39
C LEU A 208 -31.81 -15.20 28.38
N ILE A 209 -30.89 -16.07 27.95
CA ILE A 209 -29.76 -16.52 28.77
C ILE A 209 -28.89 -15.31 29.15
N TRP A 210 -28.55 -14.48 28.18
CA TRP A 210 -27.79 -13.25 28.43
C TRP A 210 -28.51 -12.33 29.42
N LEU A 211 -29.81 -12.09 29.22
CA LEU A 211 -30.60 -11.23 30.08
C LEU A 211 -30.66 -11.75 31.52
N ARG A 212 -30.81 -13.07 31.71
CA ARG A 212 -30.82 -13.70 33.04
C ARG A 212 -29.48 -13.61 33.74
N ASN A 213 -28.38 -13.73 33.00
CA ASN A 213 -27.04 -13.55 33.56
C ASN A 213 -26.79 -12.10 34.01
N GLU A 214 -27.30 -11.12 33.26
CA GLU A 214 -27.19 -9.70 33.61
C GLU A 214 -28.10 -9.30 34.81
N MET A 215 -29.16 -10.07 35.07
CA MET A 215 -30.08 -9.89 36.19
C MET A 215 -29.63 -10.55 37.50
N ALA A 216 -28.61 -11.41 37.44
CA ALA A 216 -28.08 -12.16 38.57
C ALA A 216 -27.19 -11.27 39.46
#